data_AF-A0A7C5EB48-F1
#
_entry.id   AF-A0A7C5EB48-F1
#
_cell.length_a   1.000
_cell.length_b   1.000
_cell.length_c   1.000
_cell.angle_alpha   90.00
_cell.angle_beta   90.00
_cell.angle_gamma   90.00
#
_symmetry.space_group_name_H-M   'P 1'
#
loop_
_entity.id
_entity.type
_entity.pdbx_description
1 polymer ?
#
loop_
_entity_poly.entity_id
_entity_poly.type
_entity_poly.pdbx_seq_one_letter_code
_entity_poly.pdbx_strand_id
1 'polypeptide(L)' 'MARNKPAPLKRRLTKAARKTRRAPIWVIMKTRGRIRSSAKQRSWRRQRIKP' A
#
# COMPACT_ATOMS: atom_id res chain seq x y z
N MET A 1 -9.07 3.12 -21.27
CA MET A 1 -8.58 4.20 -20.37
C MET A 1 -7.47 3.73 -19.41
N ALA A 2 -6.32 3.27 -19.92
CA ALA A 2 -5.19 2.87 -19.06
C ALA A 2 -4.06 3.91 -19.01
N ARG A 3 -3.85 4.64 -20.11
CA ARG A 3 -2.75 5.61 -20.30
C ARG A 3 -3.06 6.98 -19.66
N ASN A 4 -4.18 7.58 -20.03
CA ASN A 4 -4.57 8.91 -19.55
C ASN A 4 -5.52 8.77 -18.36
N LYS A 5 -4.99 8.97 -17.15
CA LYS A 5 -5.75 8.91 -15.90
C LYS A 5 -5.97 10.32 -15.35
N PRO A 6 -7.18 10.67 -14.89
CA PRO A 6 -7.41 11.96 -14.25
C PRO A 6 -6.61 12.05 -12.94
N ALA A 7 -6.24 13.26 -12.55
CA ALA A 7 -5.46 13.55 -11.33
C ALA A 7 -5.99 12.85 -10.05
N PRO A 8 -7.30 12.84 -9.73
CA PRO A 8 -7.82 12.15 -8.54
C PRO A 8 -7.53 10.64 -8.56
N LEU A 9 -7.67 9.98 -9.72
CA LEU A 9 -7.39 8.56 -9.86
C LEU A 9 -5.89 8.28 -9.63
N LYS A 10 -4.99 9.12 -10.15
CA LYS A 10 -3.54 8.99 -9.90
C LYS A 10 -3.20 9.09 -8.41
N ARG A 11 -3.83 10.02 -7.67
CA ARG A 11 -3.65 10.15 -6.22
C ARG A 11 -4.14 8.90 -5.47
N ARG A 12 -5.31 8.36 -5.82
CA ARG A 12 -5.85 7.12 -5.22
C ARG A 12 -4.94 5.93 -5.46
N LEU A 13 -4.46 5.75 -6.69
CA LEU A 13 -3.52 4.68 -7.04
C LEU A 13 -2.19 4.81 -6.31
N THR A 14 -1.65 6.03 -6.20
CA THR A 14 -0.41 6.29 -5.46
C THR A 14 -0.58 5.98 -3.96
N LYS A 15 -1.71 6.37 -3.37
CA LYS A 15 -2.05 6.03 -1.98
C LYS A 15 -2.17 4.52 -1.80
N ALA A 16 -2.80 3.82 -2.74
CA ALA A 16 -2.90 2.36 -2.71
C ALA A 16 -1.53 1.69 -2.81
N ALA A 17 -0.62 2.20 -3.65
CA ALA A 17 0.75 1.68 -3.77
C ALA A 17 1.55 1.87 -2.46
N ARG A 18 1.42 3.02 -1.78
CA ARG A 18 2.11 3.28 -0.51
C ARG A 18 1.65 2.37 0.62
N LYS A 19 0.36 2.01 0.65
CA LYS A 19 -0.23 1.14 1.70
C LYS A 19 0.30 -0.30 1.70
N THR A 20 0.85 -0.78 0.59
CA THR A 20 1.36 -2.16 0.46
C THR A 20 2.72 -2.38 1.12
N ARG A 21 3.35 -1.33 1.66
CA ARG A 21 4.67 -1.42 2.30
C ARG A 21 4.61 -2.13 3.67
N ARG A 22 5.73 -2.72 4.08
CA ARG A 22 5.93 -3.28 5.43
C ARG A 22 6.14 -2.16 6.46
N ALA A 23 6.03 -2.50 7.74
CA ALA A 23 6.36 -1.58 8.81
C ALA A 23 7.86 -1.19 8.72
N PRO A 24 8.22 0.08 8.93
CA PRO A 24 9.62 0.50 8.99
C PRO A 24 10.38 -0.18 10.14
N ILE A 25 11.69 -0.36 9.97
CA ILE A 25 12.54 -1.07 10.96
C ILE A 25 12.47 -0.41 12.34
N TRP A 26 12.49 0.93 12.41
CA TRP A 26 12.40 1.65 13.68
C TRP A 26 11.08 1.40 14.43
N VAL A 27 9.97 1.14 13.73
CA VAL A 27 8.69 0.76 14.35
C VAL A 27 8.77 -0.64 14.92
N ILE A 28 9.39 -1.57 14.19
CA ILE A 28 9.61 -2.94 14.64
C ILE A 28 10.45 -2.93 15.92
N MET A 29 11.54 -2.15 15.95
CA MET A 29 12.39 -2.02 17.14
C MET A 29 11.63 -1.42 18.32
N LYS A 30 10.90 -0.31 18.11
CA LYS A 30 10.10 0.35 19.16
C LYS A 30 9.03 -0.57 19.74
N THR A 31 8.45 -1.42 18.92
CA THR A 31 7.36 -2.34 19.33
C THR A 31 7.86 -3.73 19.74
N ARG A 32 9.18 -3.92 19.89
CA ARG A 32 9.81 -5.23 20.20
C ARG A 32 9.30 -6.34 19.27
N GLY A 33 9.13 -6.02 17.99
CA GLY A 33 8.70 -6.97 16.97
C GLY A 33 7.21 -7.28 16.93
N ARG A 34 6.36 -6.61 17.73
CA ARG A 34 4.89 -6.85 17.69
C ARG A 34 4.26 -6.40 16.37
N ILE A 35 4.74 -5.31 15.76
CA ILE A 35 4.23 -4.79 14.49
C ILE A 35 5.26 -5.03 13.39
N ARG A 36 5.05 -6.03 12.53
CA ARG A 36 6.00 -6.42 11.45
C ARG A 36 5.43 -6.22 10.05
N SER A 37 4.18 -6.63 9.85
CA SER A 37 3.47 -6.51 8.57
C SER A 37 2.23 -5.64 8.71
N SER A 38 1.68 -5.20 7.57
CA SER A 38 0.39 -4.51 7.54
C SER A 38 -0.66 -5.46 6.97
N ALA A 39 -1.82 -5.56 7.61
CA ALA A 39 -2.98 -6.29 7.09
C ALA A 39 -3.48 -5.73 5.74
N LYS A 40 -3.06 -4.51 5.37
CA LYS A 40 -3.43 -3.84 4.12
C LYS A 40 -2.45 -4.14 2.98
N GLN A 41 -1.55 -5.10 3.17
CA GLN A 41 -0.70 -5.61 2.09
C GLN A 41 -1.55 -6.27 1.02
N ARG A 42 -1.20 -5.98 -0.24
CA ARG A 42 -1.99 -6.33 -1.41
C ARG A 42 -1.08 -6.82 -2.52
N SER A 43 -1.45 -7.92 -3.15
CA SER A 43 -0.82 -8.38 -4.39
C SER A 43 -1.70 -8.03 -5.58
N TRP A 44 -1.11 -7.57 -6.69
CA TRP A 44 -1.84 -7.22 -7.90
C TRP A 44 -2.53 -8.42 -8.56
N ARG A 45 -2.01 -9.64 -8.34
CA ARG A 45 -2.61 -10.89 -8.85
C ARG A 45 -3.83 -11.31 -8.03
N ARG A 46 -3.81 -11.09 -6.71
CA ARG A 46 -4.84 -11.59 -5.78
C ARG A 46 -5.95 -10.57 -5.50
N GLN A 47 -5.65 -9.27 -5.56
CA GLN A 47 -6.56 -8.20 -5.14
C GLN A 47 -6.47 -7.00 -6.09
N ARG A 48 -7.59 -6.71 -6.77
CA ARG A 48 -7.72 -5.59 -7.72
C ARG A 48 -8.09 -4.29 -7.00
N ILE A 49 -7.56 -3.17 -7.47
CA ILE A 49 -7.97 -1.84 -7.00
C ILE A 49 -9.25 -1.47 -7.74
N LYS A 50 -10.31 -1.20 -6.99
CA LYS A 50 -11.53 -0.62 -7.56
C LYS A 50 -11.29 0.88 -7.83
N PRO A 51 -11.51 1.37 -9.07
CA PRO A 51 -11.32 2.77 -9.43
C PRO A 51 -12.30 3.70 -8.69
#